data_AF-A0A2G6LSH5-F1
#
_entry.id   AF-A0A2G6LSH5-F1
#
_cell.length_a   1.000
_cell.length_b   1.000
_cell.length_c   1.000
_cell.angle_alpha   90.00
_cell.angle_beta   90.00
_cell.angle_gamma   90.00
#
_symmetry.space_group_name_H-M   'P 1'
#
loop_
_entity.id
_entity.type
_entity.pdbx_description
1 polymer ?
#
loop_
_entity_poly.entity_id
_entity_poly.type
_entity_poly.pdbx_seq_one_letter_code
_entity_poly.pdbx_strand_id
1 'polypeptide(L)'
;MSFYFFFNINFAQNYKKMFKLLSKEQNIFSIPTYISFLLLGLIVFNVLKFNEISVLSSIVVLIGMALGYFAINSLDLNQNTRVPLFLYTIINICLYQNTDIGVAWTVLTNAILVILLSNGSESRNKHIYVLIGALLALNFIFLPTIWLMPIFFILHIFGTSKNITLNIFRLCLGVTLVAIAYFSVAYFSGLNTWDTAYLPCITSEYSGVGERLIPLVPVVLFCIYAIFDYFARYNKMSTHKRFKYAFLLLFVFVQLMMIVFYMGEDVSYLLIIALPVSIIISRALYYLPKPMYKEISIWLIVISLIAYRAYQFINF
;
A
#
# COMPACT_ATOMS: atom_id res chain seq x y z
N MET A 1 13.44 21.24 -45.61
CA MET A 1 13.30 19.90 -45.00
C MET A 1 14.51 19.55 -44.10
N SER A 2 14.99 20.45 -43.23
CA SER A 2 16.20 20.21 -42.40
C SER A 2 16.17 20.83 -40.99
N PHE A 3 15.05 21.44 -40.55
CA PHE A 3 14.96 21.99 -39.18
C PHE A 3 14.17 21.11 -38.20
N TYR A 4 13.32 20.21 -38.71
CA TYR A 4 12.53 19.28 -37.88
C TYR A 4 13.33 18.09 -37.34
N PHE A 5 14.49 17.77 -37.92
CA PHE A 5 15.29 16.61 -37.51
C PHE A 5 16.24 16.93 -36.34
N PHE A 6 16.74 18.18 -36.26
CA PHE A 6 17.70 18.58 -35.22
C PHE A 6 17.04 18.85 -33.86
N PHE A 7 15.80 19.37 -33.86
CA PHE A 7 15.05 19.55 -32.61
C PHE A 7 14.59 18.21 -32.01
N ASN A 8 14.34 17.19 -32.84
CA ASN A 8 13.82 15.90 -32.39
C ASN A 8 14.90 15.04 -31.70
N ILE A 9 16.18 15.19 -32.07
CA ILE A 9 17.28 14.41 -31.49
C ILE A 9 17.71 14.96 -30.11
N ASN A 10 17.75 16.29 -29.95
CA ASN A 10 18.09 16.91 -28.66
C ASN A 10 16.95 16.81 -27.64
N PHE A 11 15.69 16.76 -28.08
CA PHE A 11 14.57 16.44 -27.21
C PHE A 11 14.61 14.95 -26.83
N ALA A 12 14.74 14.03 -27.80
CA ALA A 12 14.89 12.57 -27.60
C ALA A 12 15.99 12.16 -26.60
N GLN A 13 17.14 12.85 -26.60
CA GLN A 13 18.23 12.57 -25.66
C GLN A 13 17.96 13.03 -24.22
N ASN A 14 17.12 14.05 -24.01
CA ASN A 14 16.72 14.49 -22.68
C ASN A 14 15.63 13.60 -22.04
N TYR A 15 14.80 12.92 -22.84
CA TYR A 15 13.69 12.03 -22.37
C TYR A 15 14.12 10.67 -21.79
N LYS A 16 15.41 10.36 -21.78
CA LYS A 16 15.92 9.21 -21.02
C LYS A 16 16.16 9.57 -19.56
N LYS A 17 16.09 10.84 -19.15
CA LYS A 17 16.65 11.30 -17.87
C LYS A 17 15.94 10.70 -16.66
N MET A 18 14.61 10.74 -16.53
CA MET A 18 13.97 10.35 -15.26
C MET A 18 13.96 8.84 -15.01
N PHE A 19 13.63 8.04 -16.02
CA PHE A 19 13.72 6.58 -15.90
C PHE A 19 15.15 6.08 -15.76
N LYS A 20 16.14 6.80 -16.31
CA LYS A 20 17.56 6.52 -16.08
C LYS A 20 18.00 6.94 -14.68
N LEU A 21 17.53 8.07 -14.15
CA LEU A 21 17.75 8.51 -12.77
C LEU A 21 17.14 7.53 -11.75
N LEU A 22 15.96 6.98 -12.07
CA LEU A 22 15.27 5.97 -11.26
C LEU A 22 15.69 4.53 -11.59
N SER A 23 16.69 4.33 -12.45
CA SER A 23 17.24 3.00 -12.70
C SER A 23 18.19 2.58 -11.57
N LYS A 24 18.34 1.27 -11.31
CA LYS A 24 19.31 0.78 -10.32
C LYS A 24 20.78 1.08 -10.67
N GLU A 25 21.08 1.53 -11.89
CA GLU A 25 22.46 1.82 -12.35
C GLU A 25 23.07 3.06 -11.69
N GLN A 26 22.25 4.00 -11.20
CA GLN A 26 22.75 5.17 -10.50
C GLN A 26 22.68 4.95 -8.99
N ASN A 27 23.81 4.97 -8.28
CA ASN A 27 23.88 4.64 -6.85
C ASN A 27 23.33 5.73 -5.90
N ILE A 28 22.64 6.75 -6.43
CA ILE A 28 22.32 8.00 -5.72
C ILE A 28 21.07 7.87 -4.81
N PHE A 29 20.17 6.90 -5.05
CA PHE A 29 18.89 6.77 -4.32
C PHE A 29 18.77 5.44 -3.56
N SER A 30 19.35 5.39 -2.37
CA SER A 30 19.21 4.25 -1.45
C SER A 30 17.85 4.28 -0.72
N ILE A 31 17.43 3.16 -0.10
CA ILE A 31 16.22 3.13 0.74
C ILE A 31 16.25 4.22 1.84
N PRO A 32 17.37 4.41 2.60
CA PRO A 32 17.50 5.52 3.54
C PRO A 32 17.23 6.89 2.91
N THR A 33 17.71 7.13 1.69
CA THR A 33 17.48 8.39 0.97
C THR A 33 15.98 8.66 0.76
N TYR A 34 15.21 7.64 0.36
CA TYR A 34 13.76 7.79 0.17
C TYR A 34 13.02 8.03 1.49
N ILE A 35 13.45 7.36 2.57
CA ILE A 35 12.90 7.58 3.92
C ILE A 35 13.16 9.04 4.35
N SER A 36 14.36 9.57 4.14
CA SER A 36 14.67 10.97 4.44
C SER A 36 13.82 11.94 3.64
N PHE A 37 13.61 11.69 2.34
CA PHE A 37 12.72 12.50 1.51
C PHE A 37 11.27 12.44 1.98
N LEU A 38 10.78 11.26 2.38
CA LEU A 38 9.45 11.10 2.94
C LEU A 38 9.31 11.93 4.22
N LEU A 39 10.23 11.80 5.17
CA LEU A 39 10.22 12.56 6.42
C LEU A 39 10.25 14.07 6.16
N LEU A 40 11.15 14.54 5.28
CA LEU A 40 11.24 15.95 4.91
C LEU A 40 9.94 16.44 4.28
N GLY A 41 9.36 15.67 3.35
CA GLY A 41 8.07 16.00 2.74
C GLY A 41 6.95 16.15 3.78
N LEU A 42 6.84 15.21 4.71
CA LEU A 42 5.84 15.25 5.77
C LEU A 42 6.01 16.44 6.72
N ILE A 43 7.24 16.85 7.00
CA ILE A 43 7.56 18.05 7.79
C ILE A 43 7.19 19.32 7.01
N VAL A 44 7.61 19.43 5.73
CA VAL A 44 7.35 20.62 4.90
C VAL A 44 5.86 20.85 4.67
N PHE A 45 5.09 19.79 4.44
CA PHE A 45 3.62 19.87 4.34
C PHE A 45 2.92 19.96 5.70
N ASN A 46 3.69 20.21 6.75
CA ASN A 46 3.33 20.58 8.12
C ASN A 46 2.13 19.82 8.68
N VAL A 47 2.27 18.49 8.74
CA VAL A 47 1.26 17.57 9.31
C VAL A 47 1.53 17.27 10.79
N LEU A 48 2.60 17.81 11.37
CA LEU A 48 2.93 17.62 12.78
C LEU A 48 2.18 18.63 13.68
N LYS A 49 0.84 18.67 13.57
CA LYS A 49 0.02 19.23 14.65
C LYS A 49 0.03 18.23 15.79
N PHE A 50 0.97 18.42 16.71
CA PHE A 50 1.17 17.55 17.86
C PHE A 50 0.06 17.77 18.90
N ASN A 51 -0.90 16.84 18.94
CA ASN A 51 -1.69 16.54 20.11
C ASN A 51 -1.20 15.18 20.64
N GLU A 52 -1.24 14.89 21.95
CA GLU A 52 -0.55 13.70 22.49
C GLU A 52 -0.96 12.37 21.80
N ILE A 53 -2.25 12.22 21.46
CA ILE A 53 -2.77 11.06 20.73
C ILE A 53 -2.30 11.03 19.26
N SER A 54 -2.18 12.19 18.61
CA SER A 54 -1.71 12.27 17.21
C SER A 54 -0.20 12.04 17.08
N VAL A 55 0.59 12.22 18.16
CA VAL A 55 2.02 11.89 18.18
C VAL A 55 2.21 10.39 18.00
N LEU A 56 1.49 9.57 18.78
CA LEU A 56 1.65 8.12 18.74
C LEU A 56 1.20 7.53 17.40
N SER A 57 0.06 7.97 16.85
CA SER A 57 -0.39 7.53 15.52
C SER A 57 0.60 7.95 14.43
N SER A 58 1.16 9.17 14.49
CA SER A 58 2.19 9.65 13.56
C SER A 58 3.48 8.83 13.64
N ILE A 59 3.92 8.40 14.83
CA ILE A 59 5.10 7.54 14.94
C ILE A 59 4.82 6.16 14.33
N VAL A 60 3.68 5.56 14.66
CA VAL A 60 3.30 4.23 14.17
C VAL A 60 3.19 4.22 12.64
N VAL A 61 2.52 5.21 12.05
CA VAL A 61 2.35 5.30 10.61
C VAL A 61 3.67 5.57 9.90
N LEU A 62 4.58 6.37 10.48
CA LEU A 62 5.93 6.59 9.93
C LEU A 62 6.76 5.30 9.93
N ILE A 63 6.68 4.51 10.99
CA ILE A 63 7.34 3.18 11.03
C ILE A 63 6.72 2.27 9.96
N GLY A 64 5.39 2.27 9.82
CA GLY A 64 4.69 1.50 8.79
C GLY A 64 5.11 1.92 7.38
N MET A 65 5.18 3.23 7.13
CA MET A 65 5.66 3.78 5.86
C MET A 65 7.10 3.34 5.58
N ALA A 66 7.98 3.45 6.58
CA ALA A 66 9.37 3.03 6.48
C ALA A 66 9.50 1.54 6.15
N LEU A 67 8.74 0.67 6.85
CA LEU A 67 8.66 -0.76 6.56
C LEU A 67 8.13 -1.05 5.14
N GLY A 68 7.25 -0.20 4.60
CA GLY A 68 6.79 -0.32 3.23
C GLY A 68 7.90 -0.26 2.18
N TYR A 69 8.98 0.52 2.40
CA TYR A 69 10.14 0.49 1.50
C TYR A 69 10.84 -0.87 1.51
N PHE A 70 10.97 -1.48 2.69
CA PHE A 70 11.51 -2.84 2.81
C PHE A 70 10.58 -3.88 2.17
N ALA A 71 9.26 -3.71 2.32
CA ALA A 71 8.26 -4.56 1.68
C ALA A 71 8.38 -4.51 0.14
N ILE A 72 8.43 -3.31 -0.44
CA ILE A 72 8.62 -3.10 -1.89
C ILE A 72 9.90 -3.78 -2.39
N ASN A 73 10.99 -3.68 -1.64
CA ASN A 73 12.25 -4.31 -1.99
C ASN A 73 12.18 -5.85 -1.87
N SER A 74 11.56 -6.35 -0.79
CA SER A 74 11.43 -7.79 -0.53
C SER A 74 10.61 -8.53 -1.58
N LEU A 75 9.61 -7.86 -2.19
CA LEU A 75 8.74 -8.45 -3.21
C LEU A 75 9.49 -8.87 -4.48
N ASP A 76 10.57 -8.16 -4.81
CA ASP A 76 11.39 -8.37 -6.01
C ASP A 76 10.57 -8.44 -7.32
N LEU A 77 9.44 -7.71 -7.34
CA LEU A 77 8.56 -7.58 -8.51
C LEU A 77 9.01 -6.46 -9.47
N ASN A 78 9.95 -5.63 -9.03
CA ASN A 78 10.34 -4.41 -9.68
C ASN A 78 11.62 -4.66 -10.48
N GLN A 79 11.50 -4.71 -11.81
CA GLN A 79 12.54 -5.10 -12.78
C GLN A 79 13.74 -4.14 -12.80
N ASN A 80 14.48 -4.08 -11.70
CA ASN A 80 15.63 -3.21 -11.50
C ASN A 80 15.36 -1.71 -11.67
N THR A 81 14.14 -1.27 -11.33
CA THR A 81 13.77 0.15 -11.26
C THR A 81 13.40 0.56 -9.84
N ARG A 82 13.69 1.82 -9.49
CA ARG A 82 13.33 2.48 -8.23
C ARG A 82 12.04 3.29 -8.33
N VAL A 83 11.36 3.23 -9.49
CA VAL A 83 10.04 3.83 -9.71
C VAL A 83 9.01 3.50 -8.63
N PRO A 84 8.89 2.27 -8.09
CA PRO A 84 7.91 1.98 -7.05
C PRO A 84 8.25 2.69 -5.73
N LEU A 85 9.53 2.82 -5.37
CA LEU A 85 9.96 3.56 -4.18
C LEU A 85 9.63 5.06 -4.33
N PHE A 86 9.88 5.63 -5.51
CA PHE A 86 9.54 7.02 -5.83
C PHE A 86 8.03 7.27 -5.76
N LEU A 87 7.23 6.44 -6.43
CA LEU A 87 5.76 6.56 -6.39
C LEU A 87 5.24 6.38 -4.97
N TYR A 88 5.79 5.41 -4.23
CA TYR A 88 5.43 5.20 -2.84
C TYR A 88 5.70 6.45 -1.98
N THR A 89 6.85 7.11 -2.13
CA THR A 89 7.13 8.37 -1.44
C THR A 89 6.08 9.45 -1.76
N ILE A 90 5.80 9.69 -3.04
CA ILE A 90 4.86 10.75 -3.45
C ILE A 90 3.44 10.43 -3.00
N ILE A 91 2.99 9.18 -3.17
CA ILE A 91 1.67 8.73 -2.74
C ILE A 91 1.51 8.93 -1.23
N ASN A 92 2.47 8.49 -0.42
CA ASN A 92 2.39 8.68 1.03
C ASN A 92 2.38 10.16 1.41
N ILE A 93 3.25 11.00 0.84
CA ILE A 93 3.26 12.45 1.14
C ILE A 93 1.91 13.10 0.80
N CYS A 94 1.30 12.73 -0.33
CA CYS A 94 0.06 13.35 -0.79
C CYS A 94 -1.19 12.83 -0.08
N LEU A 95 -1.21 11.53 0.26
CA LEU A 95 -2.34 10.89 0.95
C LEU A 95 -2.28 11.04 2.48
N TYR A 96 -1.10 11.25 3.05
CA TYR A 96 -0.95 11.36 4.50
C TYR A 96 -1.68 12.59 5.05
N GLN A 97 -2.54 12.35 6.03
CA GLN A 97 -3.23 13.36 6.83
C GLN A 97 -3.10 12.99 8.31
N ASN A 98 -3.66 13.80 9.21
CA ASN A 98 -3.72 13.43 10.62
C ASN A 98 -4.52 12.12 10.74
N THR A 99 -3.79 11.02 10.91
CA THR A 99 -4.32 9.66 10.77
C THR A 99 -4.64 9.14 12.17
N ASP A 100 -5.79 8.51 12.31
CA ASP A 100 -6.16 7.84 13.55
C ASP A 100 -5.20 6.66 13.85
N ILE A 101 -5.25 6.14 15.08
CA ILE A 101 -4.38 5.03 15.44
C ILE A 101 -4.73 3.75 14.66
N GLY A 102 -6.00 3.57 14.28
CA GLY A 102 -6.48 2.40 13.55
C GLY A 102 -5.87 2.27 12.16
N VAL A 103 -5.95 3.33 11.35
CA VAL A 103 -5.35 3.37 10.02
C VAL A 103 -3.83 3.35 10.11
N ALA A 104 -3.22 4.07 11.08
CA ALA A 104 -1.78 4.04 11.30
C ALA A 104 -1.27 2.61 11.56
N TRP A 105 -1.93 1.89 12.45
CA TRP A 105 -1.62 0.51 12.78
C TRP A 105 -1.86 -0.45 11.59
N THR A 106 -2.88 -0.17 10.78
CA THR A 106 -3.17 -0.91 9.57
C THR A 106 -2.07 -0.74 8.51
N VAL A 107 -1.55 0.46 8.31
CA VAL A 107 -0.41 0.70 7.39
C VAL A 107 0.82 -0.08 7.85
N LEU A 108 1.10 -0.08 9.16
CA LEU A 108 2.20 -0.83 9.75
C LEU A 108 2.06 -2.34 9.53
N THR A 109 0.91 -2.90 9.93
CA THR A 109 0.66 -4.34 9.81
C THR A 109 0.63 -4.78 8.35
N ASN A 110 0.05 -4.01 7.44
CA ASN A 110 0.08 -4.31 5.99
C ASN A 110 1.51 -4.41 5.45
N ALA A 111 2.40 -3.51 5.83
CA ALA A 111 3.81 -3.59 5.42
C ALA A 111 4.48 -4.88 5.95
N ILE A 112 4.26 -5.22 7.23
CA ILE A 112 4.78 -6.45 7.85
C ILE A 112 4.24 -7.69 7.15
N LEU A 113 2.92 -7.75 6.91
CA LEU A 113 2.25 -8.86 6.25
C LEU A 113 2.84 -9.11 4.86
N VAL A 114 3.02 -8.05 4.05
CA VAL A 114 3.63 -8.16 2.73
C VAL A 114 5.07 -8.68 2.80
N ILE A 115 5.87 -8.24 3.78
CA ILE A 115 7.24 -8.74 4.00
C ILE A 115 7.23 -10.24 4.33
N LEU A 116 6.37 -10.66 5.26
CA LEU A 116 6.26 -12.06 5.69
C LEU A 116 5.89 -12.98 4.52
N LEU A 117 5.01 -12.50 3.63
CA LEU A 117 4.49 -13.29 2.51
C LEU A 117 5.42 -13.29 1.30
N SER A 118 6.33 -12.33 1.19
CA SER A 118 7.29 -12.28 0.09
C SER A 118 8.44 -13.29 0.21
N ASN A 119 8.84 -13.63 1.43
CA ASN A 119 9.97 -14.52 1.73
C ASN A 119 9.56 -16.01 1.63
N GLY A 120 9.17 -16.44 0.43
CA GLY A 120 8.55 -17.74 0.14
C GLY A 120 9.48 -18.95 0.07
N SER A 121 10.22 -19.28 1.14
CA SER A 121 10.79 -20.63 1.27
C SER A 121 9.93 -21.50 2.18
N GLU A 122 9.34 -22.56 1.63
CA GLU A 122 8.46 -23.53 2.32
C GLU A 122 9.07 -24.05 3.65
N SER A 123 10.40 -24.12 3.77
CA SER A 123 11.08 -24.62 4.97
C SER A 123 11.04 -23.67 6.17
N ARG A 124 10.85 -22.36 5.96
CA ARG A 124 10.78 -21.34 7.02
C ARG A 124 9.34 -20.95 7.40
N ASN A 125 8.35 -21.46 6.65
CA ASN A 125 6.92 -21.10 6.73
C ASN A 125 6.11 -21.74 7.86
N LYS A 126 6.67 -22.65 8.66
CA LYS A 126 5.84 -23.42 9.62
C LYS A 126 5.18 -22.53 10.69
N HIS A 127 5.85 -21.49 11.18
CA HIS A 127 5.32 -20.61 12.24
C HIS A 127 4.75 -19.28 11.74
N ILE A 128 4.97 -18.94 10.46
CA ILE A 128 4.58 -17.63 9.90
C ILE A 128 3.05 -17.44 9.92
N TYR A 129 2.26 -18.48 9.68
CA TYR A 129 0.80 -18.36 9.72
C TYR A 129 0.24 -18.07 11.11
N VAL A 130 0.90 -18.54 12.19
CA VAL A 130 0.51 -18.16 13.56
C VAL A 130 0.74 -16.67 13.79
N LEU A 131 1.90 -16.16 13.36
CA LEU A 131 2.22 -14.74 13.46
C LEU A 131 1.26 -13.88 12.63
N ILE A 132 0.92 -14.31 11.40
CA ILE A 132 -0.07 -13.65 10.56
C ILE A 132 -1.43 -13.58 11.27
N GLY A 133 -1.90 -14.69 11.85
CA GLY A 133 -3.16 -14.72 12.59
C GLY A 133 -3.16 -13.75 13.78
N ALA A 134 -2.07 -13.72 14.54
CA ALA A 134 -1.91 -12.77 15.64
C ALA A 134 -1.89 -11.31 15.16
N LEU A 135 -1.16 -11.00 14.08
CA LEU A 135 -1.13 -9.65 13.50
C LEU A 135 -2.51 -9.21 12.99
N LEU A 136 -3.27 -10.10 12.36
CA LEU A 136 -4.64 -9.81 11.90
C LEU A 136 -5.57 -9.53 13.06
N ALA A 137 -5.53 -10.33 14.13
CA ALA A 137 -6.35 -10.13 15.31
C ALA A 137 -5.99 -8.83 16.04
N LEU A 138 -4.69 -8.55 16.18
CA LEU A 138 -4.23 -7.31 16.78
C LEU A 138 -4.65 -6.11 15.93
N ASN A 139 -4.56 -6.20 14.60
CA ASN A 139 -5.04 -5.14 13.72
C ASN A 139 -6.55 -4.93 13.83
N PHE A 140 -7.34 -6.00 13.97
CA PHE A 140 -8.78 -5.90 14.17
C PHE A 140 -9.16 -5.16 15.47
N ILE A 141 -8.33 -5.28 16.53
CA ILE A 141 -8.53 -4.52 17.77
C ILE A 141 -8.42 -3.01 17.50
N PHE A 142 -7.48 -2.57 16.67
CA PHE A 142 -7.29 -1.15 16.35
C PHE A 142 -8.24 -0.64 15.25
N LEU A 143 -8.58 -1.49 14.28
CA LEU A 143 -9.42 -1.14 13.15
C LEU A 143 -10.33 -2.32 12.76
N PRO A 144 -11.57 -2.40 13.29
CA PRO A 144 -12.48 -3.53 13.06
C PRO A 144 -12.89 -3.72 11.59
N THR A 145 -12.81 -2.67 10.78
CA THR A 145 -13.11 -2.70 9.33
C THR A 145 -12.12 -3.60 8.54
N ILE A 146 -11.01 -4.00 9.18
CA ILE A 146 -10.03 -4.94 8.60
C ILE A 146 -10.50 -6.40 8.52
N TRP A 147 -11.71 -6.73 8.99
CA TRP A 147 -12.24 -8.10 9.02
C TRP A 147 -12.24 -8.83 7.66
N LEU A 148 -12.17 -8.10 6.54
CA LEU A 148 -12.02 -8.67 5.19
C LEU A 148 -10.62 -9.26 4.93
N MET A 149 -9.58 -8.81 5.65
CA MET A 149 -8.20 -9.28 5.47
C MET A 149 -8.01 -10.78 5.80
N PRO A 150 -8.59 -11.35 6.87
CA PRO A 150 -8.60 -12.80 7.07
C PRO A 150 -9.05 -13.62 5.85
N ILE A 151 -10.06 -13.16 5.09
CA ILE A 151 -10.54 -13.84 3.88
C ILE A 151 -9.43 -13.93 2.83
N PHE A 152 -8.70 -12.83 2.63
CA PHE A 152 -7.53 -12.81 1.76
C PHE A 152 -6.47 -13.84 2.15
N PHE A 153 -6.16 -13.96 3.44
CA PHE A 153 -5.18 -14.93 3.92
C PHE A 153 -5.63 -16.37 3.77
N ILE A 154 -6.92 -16.64 3.99
CA ILE A 154 -7.50 -17.96 3.75
C ILE A 154 -7.34 -18.34 2.27
N LEU A 155 -7.73 -17.46 1.35
CA LEU A 155 -7.55 -17.67 -0.10
C LEU A 155 -6.07 -17.86 -0.48
N HIS A 156 -5.17 -17.10 0.13
CA HIS A 156 -3.74 -17.25 -0.08
C HIS A 156 -3.22 -18.64 0.37
N ILE A 157 -3.68 -19.16 1.51
CA ILE A 157 -3.31 -20.50 1.99
C ILE A 157 -3.79 -21.57 0.99
N PHE A 158 -5.03 -21.48 0.51
CA PHE A 158 -5.54 -22.39 -0.52
C PHE A 158 -4.70 -22.34 -1.82
N GLY A 159 -4.26 -21.14 -2.22
CA GLY A 159 -3.49 -20.96 -3.46
C GLY A 159 -2.01 -21.34 -3.39
N THR A 160 -1.42 -21.46 -2.19
CA THR A 160 0.03 -21.67 -2.03
C THR A 160 0.43 -22.93 -1.29
N SER A 161 -0.42 -23.41 -0.40
CA SER A 161 0.02 -24.34 0.62
C SER A 161 -0.28 -25.78 0.27
N LYS A 162 0.71 -26.67 0.46
CA LYS A 162 0.50 -28.12 0.43
C LYS A 162 -0.32 -28.64 1.62
N ASN A 163 -0.21 -27.98 2.78
CA ASN A 163 -0.85 -28.37 4.04
C ASN A 163 -1.90 -27.33 4.45
N ILE A 164 -2.96 -27.22 3.65
CA ILE A 164 -4.01 -26.20 3.79
C ILE A 164 -4.61 -26.22 5.20
N THR A 165 -5.13 -27.37 5.64
CA THR A 165 -5.80 -27.53 6.94
C THR A 165 -4.92 -27.12 8.11
N LEU A 166 -3.65 -27.55 8.11
CA LEU A 166 -2.70 -27.23 9.17
C LEU A 166 -2.38 -25.73 9.23
N ASN A 167 -2.31 -25.06 8.08
CA ASN A 167 -2.00 -23.63 8.04
C ASN A 167 -3.21 -22.76 8.35
N ILE A 168 -4.43 -23.19 8.02
CA ILE A 168 -5.65 -22.57 8.53
C ILE A 168 -5.70 -22.72 10.05
N PHE A 169 -5.44 -23.91 10.59
CA PHE A 169 -5.38 -24.13 12.04
C PHE A 169 -4.36 -23.20 12.72
N ARG A 170 -3.16 -23.06 12.14
CA ARG A 170 -2.14 -22.13 12.66
C ARG A 170 -2.58 -20.67 12.62
N LEU A 171 -3.24 -20.24 11.55
CA LEU A 171 -3.79 -18.89 11.46
C LEU A 171 -4.83 -18.65 12.55
N CYS A 172 -5.78 -19.58 12.74
CA CYS A 172 -6.75 -19.52 13.83
C CYS A 172 -6.08 -19.51 15.20
N LEU A 173 -5.05 -20.32 15.42
CA LEU A 173 -4.30 -20.35 16.68
C LEU A 173 -3.71 -18.97 17.01
N GLY A 174 -3.14 -18.27 16.02
CA GLY A 174 -2.65 -16.91 16.20
C GLY A 174 -3.74 -15.93 16.65
N VAL A 175 -4.91 -16.00 16.01
CA VAL A 175 -6.08 -15.19 16.37
C VAL A 175 -6.53 -15.50 17.81
N THR A 176 -6.64 -16.77 18.15
CA THR A 176 -7.08 -17.23 19.48
C THR A 176 -6.13 -16.76 20.58
N LEU A 177 -4.82 -16.78 20.35
CA LEU A 177 -3.84 -16.31 21.34
C LEU A 177 -4.04 -14.83 21.67
N VAL A 178 -4.27 -13.99 20.65
CA VAL A 178 -4.53 -12.55 20.86
C VAL A 178 -5.89 -12.34 21.52
N ALA A 179 -6.92 -13.09 21.13
CA ALA A 179 -8.24 -13.02 21.74
C ALA A 179 -8.19 -13.38 23.23
N ILE A 180 -7.52 -14.48 23.61
CA ILE A 180 -7.34 -14.88 25.01
C ILE A 180 -6.62 -13.77 25.78
N ALA A 181 -5.55 -13.20 25.24
CA ALA A 181 -4.81 -12.12 25.89
C ALA A 181 -5.69 -10.87 26.10
N TYR A 182 -6.41 -10.46 25.06
CA TYR A 182 -7.34 -9.32 25.12
C TYR A 182 -8.44 -9.54 26.16
N PHE A 183 -9.17 -10.66 26.10
CA PHE A 183 -10.25 -10.96 27.04
C PHE A 183 -9.75 -11.16 28.48
N SER A 184 -8.53 -11.67 28.66
CA SER A 184 -7.93 -11.76 29.99
C SER A 184 -7.69 -10.37 30.58
N VAL A 185 -7.10 -9.45 29.81
CA VAL A 185 -6.89 -8.07 30.26
C VAL A 185 -8.23 -7.36 30.51
N ALA A 186 -9.21 -7.54 29.62
CA ALA A 186 -10.54 -6.97 29.78
C ALA A 186 -11.24 -7.45 31.05
N TYR A 187 -11.18 -8.76 31.32
CA TYR A 187 -11.75 -9.37 32.52
C TYR A 187 -11.10 -8.82 33.80
N PHE A 188 -9.76 -8.78 33.87
CA PHE A 188 -9.05 -8.25 35.05
C PHE A 188 -9.22 -6.73 35.21
N SER A 189 -9.52 -6.01 34.14
CA SER A 189 -9.79 -4.56 34.16
C SER A 189 -11.26 -4.23 34.45
N GLY A 190 -12.12 -5.24 34.63
CA GLY A 190 -13.55 -5.04 34.86
C GLY A 190 -14.33 -4.48 33.66
N LEU A 191 -13.80 -4.63 32.44
CA LEU A 191 -14.46 -4.20 31.21
C LEU A 191 -15.55 -5.22 30.83
N ASN A 192 -16.78 -4.95 31.28
CA ASN A 192 -17.92 -5.87 31.13
C ASN A 192 -18.96 -5.41 30.10
N THR A 193 -18.68 -4.33 29.36
CA THR A 193 -19.57 -3.80 28.32
C THR A 193 -19.05 -4.14 26.93
N TRP A 194 -19.97 -4.41 26.00
CA TRP A 194 -19.66 -4.61 24.60
C TRP A 194 -19.80 -3.30 23.83
N ASP A 195 -18.77 -2.91 23.10
CA ASP A 195 -18.85 -1.77 22.18
C ASP A 195 -19.32 -2.25 20.81
N THR A 196 -20.48 -1.77 20.39
CA THR A 196 -21.06 -2.08 19.07
C THR A 196 -20.23 -1.54 17.91
N ALA A 197 -19.32 -0.58 18.14
CA ALA A 197 -18.41 -0.06 17.11
C ALA A 197 -17.43 -1.13 16.56
N TYR A 198 -17.23 -2.24 17.27
CA TYR A 198 -16.43 -3.38 16.79
C TYR A 198 -17.16 -4.27 15.79
N LEU A 199 -18.47 -4.09 15.60
CA LEU A 199 -19.20 -4.73 14.53
C LEU A 199 -18.96 -3.94 13.24
N PRO A 200 -18.42 -4.55 12.18
CA PRO A 200 -18.10 -3.84 10.95
C PRO A 200 -19.37 -3.54 10.14
N CYS A 201 -20.09 -2.49 10.54
CA CYS A 201 -21.25 -1.97 9.84
C CYS A 201 -20.81 -1.18 8.61
N ILE A 202 -21.37 -1.51 7.44
CA ILE A 202 -21.15 -0.75 6.20
C ILE A 202 -21.67 0.67 6.43
N THR A 203 -20.88 1.67 6.06
CA THR A 203 -21.32 3.07 6.17
C THR A 203 -22.42 3.32 5.13
N SER A 204 -23.62 3.70 5.58
CA SER A 204 -24.78 3.94 4.70
C SER A 204 -24.81 5.35 4.10
N GLU A 205 -23.90 6.22 4.53
CA GLU A 205 -23.88 7.62 4.12
C GLU A 205 -23.04 7.80 2.86
N TYR A 206 -23.70 8.18 1.77
CA TYR A 206 -23.05 8.71 0.57
C TYR A 206 -22.54 10.12 0.91
N SER A 207 -21.42 10.19 1.62
CA SER A 207 -20.80 11.46 1.96
C SER A 207 -20.22 12.09 0.69
N GLY A 208 -20.26 13.43 0.58
CA GLY A 208 -19.74 14.21 -0.56
C GLY A 208 -18.24 14.06 -0.85
N VAL A 209 -17.58 13.04 -0.30
CA VAL A 209 -16.17 12.69 -0.50
C VAL A 209 -15.84 12.41 -1.96
N GLY A 210 -16.82 12.01 -2.78
CA GLY A 210 -16.62 11.80 -4.22
C GLY A 210 -15.96 13.00 -4.91
N GLU A 211 -16.33 14.22 -4.55
CA GLU A 211 -15.73 15.44 -5.11
C GLU A 211 -14.26 15.59 -4.71
N ARG A 212 -13.93 15.26 -3.45
CA ARG A 212 -12.57 15.27 -2.92
C ARG A 212 -11.65 14.28 -3.64
N LEU A 213 -12.21 13.22 -4.23
CA LEU A 213 -11.46 12.17 -4.93
C LEU A 213 -11.30 12.44 -6.43
N ILE A 214 -11.99 13.42 -7.02
CA ILE A 214 -11.89 13.75 -8.45
C ILE A 214 -10.44 13.93 -8.91
N PRO A 215 -9.55 14.64 -8.16
CA PRO A 215 -8.17 14.79 -8.58
C PRO A 215 -7.41 13.46 -8.72
N LEU A 216 -7.85 12.37 -8.07
CA LEU A 216 -7.23 11.04 -8.12
C LEU A 216 -7.72 10.17 -9.29
N VAL A 217 -8.67 10.63 -10.10
CA VAL A 217 -9.18 9.89 -11.28
C VAL A 217 -8.04 9.39 -12.19
N PRO A 218 -7.00 10.17 -12.52
CA PRO A 218 -5.86 9.69 -13.29
C PRO A 218 -5.13 8.48 -12.66
N VAL A 219 -4.97 8.48 -11.33
CA VAL A 219 -4.35 7.36 -10.60
C VAL A 219 -5.24 6.12 -10.69
N VAL A 220 -6.55 6.28 -10.50
CA VAL A 220 -7.52 5.17 -10.58
C VAL A 220 -7.55 4.55 -11.97
N LEU A 221 -7.61 5.38 -13.02
CA LEU A 221 -7.55 4.91 -14.41
C LEU A 221 -6.25 4.16 -14.69
N PHE A 222 -5.13 4.64 -14.14
CA PHE A 222 -3.85 3.96 -14.32
C PHE A 222 -3.76 2.64 -13.51
N CYS A 223 -4.42 2.55 -12.35
CA CYS A 223 -4.58 1.28 -11.64
C CYS A 223 -5.38 0.26 -12.45
N ILE A 224 -6.49 0.68 -13.06
CA ILE A 224 -7.29 -0.17 -13.96
C ILE A 224 -6.44 -0.64 -15.14
N TYR A 225 -5.70 0.27 -15.78
CA TYR A 225 -4.73 -0.07 -16.82
C TYR A 225 -3.69 -1.08 -16.32
N ALA A 226 -3.12 -0.89 -15.12
CA ALA A 226 -2.13 -1.80 -14.54
C ALA A 226 -2.67 -3.22 -14.29
N ILE A 227 -3.96 -3.34 -13.97
CA ILE A 227 -4.65 -4.63 -13.84
C ILE A 227 -4.81 -5.30 -15.21
N PHE A 228 -5.31 -4.58 -16.22
CA PHE A 228 -5.42 -5.11 -17.58
C PHE A 228 -4.04 -5.53 -18.12
N ASP A 229 -3.03 -4.71 -17.87
CA ASP A 229 -1.67 -4.93 -18.32
C ASP A 229 -1.08 -6.23 -17.78
N TYR A 230 -1.40 -6.54 -16.52
CA TYR A 230 -1.00 -7.79 -15.90
C TYR A 230 -1.58 -8.99 -16.63
N PHE A 231 -2.89 -9.00 -16.88
CA PHE A 231 -3.56 -10.12 -17.55
C PHE A 231 -3.10 -10.27 -19.00
N ALA A 232 -2.92 -9.16 -19.72
CA ALA A 232 -2.40 -9.16 -21.10
C ALA A 232 -1.00 -9.79 -21.22
N ARG A 233 -0.18 -9.69 -20.16
CA ARG A 233 1.18 -10.25 -20.11
C ARG A 233 1.30 -11.49 -19.23
N TYR A 234 0.19 -12.04 -18.74
CA TYR A 234 0.18 -13.15 -17.78
C TYR A 234 1.01 -14.33 -18.27
N ASN A 235 0.81 -14.73 -19.53
CA ASN A 235 1.49 -15.88 -20.15
C ASN A 235 3.00 -15.68 -20.39
N LYS A 236 3.51 -14.45 -20.31
CA LYS A 236 4.93 -14.12 -20.56
C LYS A 236 5.78 -14.14 -19.29
N MET A 237 5.18 -14.31 -18.12
CA MET A 237 5.87 -14.22 -16.83
C MET A 237 6.28 -15.60 -16.32
N SER A 238 7.32 -15.68 -15.49
CA SER A 238 7.62 -16.91 -14.75
C SER A 238 6.54 -17.20 -13.72
N THR A 239 6.30 -18.48 -13.42
CA THR A 239 5.27 -18.93 -12.46
C THR A 239 5.37 -18.22 -11.11
N HIS A 240 6.59 -18.07 -10.59
CA HIS A 240 6.85 -17.37 -9.33
C HIS A 240 6.44 -15.88 -9.38
N LYS A 241 6.73 -15.16 -10.47
CA LYS A 241 6.33 -13.76 -10.64
C LYS A 241 4.81 -13.60 -10.84
N ARG A 242 4.16 -14.56 -11.53
CA ARG A 242 2.70 -14.58 -11.68
C ARG A 242 2.02 -14.69 -10.33
N PHE A 243 2.49 -15.63 -9.51
CA PHE A 243 1.93 -15.91 -8.20
C PHE A 243 2.04 -14.69 -7.25
N LYS A 244 3.24 -14.13 -7.12
CA LYS A 244 3.46 -12.93 -6.29
C LYS A 244 2.59 -11.73 -6.72
N TYR A 245 2.37 -11.56 -8.02
CA TYR A 245 1.53 -10.47 -8.52
C TYR A 245 0.03 -10.73 -8.36
N ALA A 246 -0.44 -11.97 -8.57
CA ALA A 246 -1.82 -12.35 -8.29
C ALA A 246 -2.17 -12.11 -6.82
N PHE A 247 -1.25 -12.50 -5.94
CA PHE A 247 -1.33 -12.22 -4.51
C PHE A 247 -1.46 -10.72 -4.22
N LEU A 248 -0.58 -9.89 -4.81
CA LEU A 248 -0.62 -8.45 -4.62
C LEU A 248 -1.91 -7.83 -5.17
N LEU A 249 -2.45 -8.33 -6.28
CA LEU A 249 -3.72 -7.86 -6.85
C LEU A 249 -4.91 -8.22 -5.96
N LEU A 250 -4.93 -9.43 -5.39
CA LEU A 250 -5.94 -9.82 -4.41
C LEU A 250 -5.86 -8.96 -3.13
N PHE A 251 -4.65 -8.62 -2.71
CA PHE A 251 -4.42 -7.71 -1.57
C PHE A 251 -4.99 -6.31 -1.86
N VAL A 252 -4.71 -5.75 -3.04
CA VAL A 252 -5.33 -4.48 -3.52
C VAL A 252 -6.84 -4.57 -3.52
N PHE A 253 -7.40 -5.68 -4.03
CA PHE A 253 -8.84 -5.87 -4.12
C PHE A 253 -9.52 -5.84 -2.75
N VAL A 254 -8.97 -6.55 -1.76
CA VAL A 254 -9.52 -6.55 -0.40
C VAL A 254 -9.41 -5.18 0.26
N GLN A 255 -8.30 -4.47 0.06
CA GLN A 255 -8.15 -3.10 0.56
C GLN A 255 -9.11 -2.11 -0.13
N LEU A 256 -9.35 -2.27 -1.43
CA LEU A 256 -10.36 -1.47 -2.14
C LEU A 256 -11.76 -1.72 -1.60
N MET A 257 -12.13 -2.97 -1.35
CA MET A 257 -13.42 -3.30 -0.72
C MET A 257 -13.54 -2.62 0.64
N MET A 258 -12.46 -2.63 1.44
CA MET A 258 -12.44 -1.92 2.72
C MET A 258 -12.64 -0.41 2.56
N ILE A 259 -11.92 0.22 1.63
CA ILE A 259 -12.06 1.66 1.35
C ILE A 259 -13.49 1.97 0.88
N VAL A 260 -14.03 1.20 -0.07
CA VAL A 260 -15.37 1.45 -0.63
C VAL A 260 -16.46 1.30 0.42
N PHE A 261 -16.36 0.32 1.31
CA PHE A 261 -17.42 0.05 2.30
C PHE A 261 -17.27 0.80 3.63
N TYR A 262 -16.06 1.26 3.97
CA TYR A 262 -15.76 1.76 5.31
C TYR A 262 -15.02 3.11 5.37
N MET A 263 -14.55 3.68 4.25
CA MET A 263 -13.87 4.98 4.27
C MET A 263 -14.79 6.09 4.83
N GLY A 264 -16.08 6.07 4.50
CA GLY A 264 -17.01 7.13 4.92
C GLY A 264 -16.46 8.51 4.56
N GLU A 265 -16.38 9.41 5.53
CA GLU A 265 -15.76 10.75 5.41
C GLU A 265 -14.25 10.78 5.64
N ASP A 266 -13.70 9.71 6.20
CA ASP A 266 -12.30 9.64 6.60
C ASP A 266 -11.40 9.20 5.43
N VAL A 267 -10.91 10.19 4.70
CA VAL A 267 -9.99 9.99 3.58
C VAL A 267 -8.63 9.40 3.99
N SER A 268 -8.33 9.28 5.29
CA SER A 268 -7.08 8.64 5.77
C SER A 268 -7.00 7.16 5.37
N TYR A 269 -8.14 6.48 5.19
CA TYR A 269 -8.22 5.11 4.67
C TYR A 269 -7.52 4.92 3.32
N LEU A 270 -7.40 5.97 2.51
CA LEU A 270 -6.66 5.91 1.24
C LEU A 270 -5.17 5.58 1.46
N LEU A 271 -4.62 5.85 2.64
CA LEU A 271 -3.23 5.55 2.94
C LEU A 271 -2.96 4.04 2.96
N ILE A 272 -3.97 3.23 3.29
CA ILE A 272 -3.89 1.76 3.38
C ILE A 272 -3.46 1.15 2.04
N ILE A 273 -3.88 1.76 0.91
CA ILE A 273 -3.63 1.25 -0.44
C ILE A 273 -2.32 1.77 -1.06
N ALA A 274 -1.63 2.70 -0.40
CA ALA A 274 -0.45 3.36 -0.94
C ALA A 274 0.66 2.37 -1.35
N LEU A 275 0.91 1.38 -0.49
CA LEU A 275 1.92 0.35 -0.70
C LEU A 275 1.65 -0.46 -1.96
N PRO A 276 0.51 -1.17 -2.09
CA PRO A 276 0.33 -2.02 -3.25
C PRO A 276 0.03 -1.24 -4.53
N VAL A 277 -0.58 -0.05 -4.46
CA VAL A 277 -0.78 0.82 -5.63
C VAL A 277 0.55 1.27 -6.24
N SER A 278 1.52 1.66 -5.42
CA SER A 278 2.85 2.04 -5.90
C SER A 278 3.53 0.93 -6.71
N ILE A 279 3.31 -0.32 -6.33
CA ILE A 279 3.90 -1.51 -6.96
C ILE A 279 3.20 -1.84 -8.29
N ILE A 280 1.86 -1.90 -8.32
CA ILE A 280 1.13 -2.22 -9.57
C ILE A 280 1.35 -1.15 -10.63
N ILE A 281 1.28 0.13 -10.25
CA ILE A 281 1.48 1.26 -11.16
C ILE A 281 2.91 1.24 -11.69
N SER A 282 3.91 1.07 -10.80
CA SER A 282 5.30 1.05 -11.22
C SER A 282 5.60 -0.03 -12.26
N ARG A 283 5.00 -1.21 -12.10
CA ARG A 283 5.17 -2.30 -13.07
C ARG A 283 4.52 -1.98 -14.41
N ALA A 284 3.30 -1.42 -14.40
CA ALA A 284 2.62 -1.03 -15.62
C ALA A 284 3.40 0.04 -16.39
N LEU A 285 3.94 1.04 -15.67
CA LEU A 285 4.83 2.06 -16.23
C LEU A 285 6.09 1.45 -16.86
N TYR A 286 6.70 0.46 -16.21
CA TYR A 286 7.89 -0.21 -16.75
C TYR A 286 7.65 -0.82 -18.13
N TYR A 287 6.47 -1.41 -18.35
CA TYR A 287 6.17 -2.12 -19.59
C TYR A 287 5.55 -1.25 -20.69
N LEU A 288 5.33 0.04 -20.46
CA LEU A 288 4.92 0.94 -21.55
C LEU A 288 5.96 0.94 -22.68
N PRO A 289 5.53 0.92 -23.95
CA PRO A 289 6.41 0.64 -25.09
C PRO A 289 7.39 1.77 -25.40
N LYS A 290 6.99 3.03 -25.19
CA LYS A 290 7.82 4.22 -25.51
C LYS A 290 8.22 4.94 -24.22
N PRO A 291 9.48 5.45 -24.10
CA PRO A 291 9.93 6.19 -22.92
C PRO A 291 9.10 7.45 -22.67
N MET A 292 8.67 8.13 -23.73
CA MET A 292 7.78 9.30 -23.65
C MET A 292 6.48 8.98 -22.90
N TYR A 293 5.83 7.85 -23.20
CA TYR A 293 4.60 7.46 -22.49
C TYR A 293 4.87 7.17 -21.01
N LYS A 294 6.05 6.65 -20.68
CA LYS A 294 6.43 6.41 -19.29
C LYS A 294 6.55 7.71 -18.51
N GLU A 295 7.23 8.71 -19.07
CA GLU A 295 7.41 9.99 -18.40
C GLU A 295 6.09 10.76 -18.28
N ILE A 296 5.30 10.84 -19.36
CA ILE A 296 3.98 11.50 -19.33
C ILE A 296 3.08 10.84 -18.28
N SER A 297 3.05 9.51 -18.22
CA SER A 297 2.22 8.78 -17.26
C SER A 297 2.66 9.02 -15.82
N ILE A 298 3.97 9.05 -15.53
CA ILE A 298 4.45 9.39 -14.19
C ILE A 298 4.05 10.82 -13.83
N TRP A 299 4.28 11.80 -14.72
CA TRP A 299 3.94 13.19 -14.43
C TRP A 299 2.45 13.39 -14.24
N LEU A 300 1.60 12.73 -15.03
CA LEU A 300 0.15 12.73 -14.86
C LEU A 300 -0.24 12.25 -13.46
N ILE A 301 0.34 11.14 -13.00
CA ILE A 301 0.10 10.58 -11.66
C ILE A 301 0.58 11.53 -10.57
N VAL A 302 1.79 12.10 -10.71
CA VAL A 302 2.36 13.02 -9.73
C VAL A 302 1.54 14.31 -9.64
N ILE A 303 1.16 14.91 -10.76
CA ILE A 303 0.32 16.12 -10.80
C ILE A 303 -1.05 15.82 -10.18
N SER A 304 -1.64 14.67 -10.48
CA SER A 304 -2.91 14.22 -9.89
C SER A 304 -2.82 14.09 -8.36
N LEU A 305 -1.76 13.49 -7.83
CA LEU A 305 -1.53 13.37 -6.39
C LEU A 305 -1.27 14.73 -5.71
N ILE A 306 -0.50 15.60 -6.35
CA ILE A 306 -0.25 16.97 -5.84
C ILE A 306 -1.53 17.78 -5.87
N ALA A 307 -2.33 17.69 -6.93
CA ALA A 307 -3.62 18.37 -7.05
C ALA A 307 -4.59 17.88 -5.98
N TYR A 308 -4.63 16.58 -5.70
CA TYR A 308 -5.38 16.02 -4.57
C TYR A 308 -4.94 16.65 -3.24
N ARG A 309 -3.62 16.69 -2.96
CA ARG A 309 -3.10 17.29 -1.73
C ARG A 309 -3.43 18.78 -1.64
N ALA A 310 -3.30 19.52 -2.73
CA ALA A 310 -3.62 20.94 -2.79
C ALA A 310 -5.11 21.20 -2.56
N TYR A 311 -5.99 20.41 -3.18
CA TYR A 311 -7.44 20.47 -2.97
C TYR A 311 -7.80 20.25 -1.50
N GLN A 312 -7.17 19.24 -0.88
CA GLN A 312 -7.38 18.97 0.55
C GLN A 312 -6.84 20.07 1.45
N PHE A 313 -5.81 20.82 1.04
CA PHE A 313 -5.27 21.93 1.82
C PHE A 313 -6.10 23.21 1.69
N ILE A 314 -6.73 23.44 0.53
CA ILE A 314 -7.54 24.63 0.24
C ILE A 314 -8.94 24.52 0.87
N ASN A 315 -9.53 23.32 0.87
CA ASN A 315 -10.88 23.08 1.37
C ASN A 315 -10.93 22.58 2.83
N PHE A 316 -9.82 22.71 3.56
CA PHE A 316 -9.72 22.47 5.01
C PHE A 316 -9.74 23.80 5.77
#